data_AF-A0AB72YZK9-F1
#
_entry.id   AF-A0AB72YZK9-F1
#
_cell.length_a   1.000
_cell.length_b   1.000
_cell.length_c   1.000
_cell.angle_alpha   90.00
_cell.angle_beta   90.00
_cell.angle_gamma   90.00
#
_symmetry.space_group_name_H-M   'P 1'
#
loop_
_entity.id
_entity.type
_entity.pdbx_description
1 polymer ?
#
loop_
_entity_poly.entity_id
_entity_poly.type
_entity_poly.pdbx_seq_one_letter_code
_entity_poly.pdbx_strand_id
1 'polypeptide(L)'
;MLHYSDLRPEKGEFIGDGIARTAGGIPYNPEADVNASFPDDAFWNSRTSLCEIKDYAVSRLVSPIAVLAVTIARIMVAAPPHMVLPPFVGADYGSLNFGVVILGKPGSGKDAAFGAARKLVPDIRDAPVTSVASGQAISALFGQRVQEGNRFKLECKSPRAMIRYSEASNFKALSSAKESNLQAEVLSLFSGQQIGDYTKNKELAVTIPEHGYRAVVVISAQPSMMGMFEAGVGVGFQQRFLYVSAYDDRLSVRPIGEEPVELSSLTKFPYDTKALPADYPIEQMNRLYECGSYVKANEATPESSHLRMYPMRMPPIVRNEIIADKQRVNRERGGDPRRAHSMFLREKLAVGLRLLEDPRSSETTQEDWELAGRMMQYSRACYEENLREFEDENLTRRADFKEQDELARERVDIRSRCATEERIVDILSASSQPSVSKGELSRALSKRQKVYMDDALENLMTSGKIKHRKGVKGGHWYSLI
;
A
#
# COMPACT_ATOMS: atom_id res chain seq x y z
N MET A 1 -34.32 18.73 3.48
CA MET A 1 -34.93 17.58 4.16
C MET A 1 -35.82 16.89 3.13
N LEU A 2 -35.28 15.91 2.41
CA LEU A 2 -36.01 15.14 1.40
C LEU A 2 -36.14 13.71 1.93
N HIS A 3 -37.38 13.25 2.01
CA HIS A 3 -37.77 11.94 2.54
C HIS A 3 -37.37 10.83 1.56
N TYR A 4 -36.54 9.89 2.03
CA TYR A 4 -36.38 8.57 1.41
C TYR A 4 -37.53 7.68 1.89
N SER A 5 -38.49 7.38 1.02
CA SER A 5 -39.46 6.31 1.24
C SER A 5 -39.49 5.37 0.03
N ASP A 6 -39.16 4.10 0.30
CA ASP A 6 -39.60 2.90 -0.39
C ASP A 6 -39.45 2.82 -1.92
N LEU A 7 -38.32 2.28 -2.37
CA LEU A 7 -38.28 1.46 -3.58
C LEU A 7 -37.52 0.16 -3.31
N ARG A 8 -38.27 -0.95 -3.29
CA ARG A 8 -37.77 -2.33 -3.27
C ARG A 8 -37.10 -2.66 -4.62
N PRO A 9 -36.00 -3.42 -4.66
CA PRO A 9 -35.30 -3.74 -5.89
C PRO A 9 -35.78 -5.09 -6.44
N GLU A 10 -36.74 -5.09 -7.35
CA GLU A 10 -36.98 -6.26 -8.19
C GLU A 10 -37.23 -5.86 -9.64
N LYS A 11 -36.41 -6.44 -10.54
CA LYS A 11 -36.47 -6.43 -12.01
C LYS A 11 -35.78 -5.26 -12.73
N GLY A 12 -34.50 -5.49 -13.03
CA GLY A 12 -33.82 -4.97 -14.21
C GLY A 12 -32.99 -6.11 -14.80
N GLU A 13 -33.58 -6.82 -15.76
CA GLU A 13 -32.94 -7.90 -16.51
C GLU A 13 -31.72 -7.39 -17.28
N PHE A 14 -30.63 -8.17 -17.23
CA PHE A 14 -29.43 -7.96 -18.02
C PHE A 14 -29.68 -8.37 -19.47
N ILE A 15 -29.46 -7.46 -20.42
CA ILE A 15 -29.19 -7.78 -21.82
C ILE A 15 -27.73 -7.37 -22.09
N GLY A 16 -26.95 -8.29 -22.65
CA GLY A 16 -25.50 -8.17 -22.82
C GLY A 16 -25.07 -6.98 -23.68
N ASP A 17 -24.14 -6.17 -23.15
CA ASP A 17 -22.73 -6.11 -23.54
C ASP A 17 -21.95 -5.35 -22.45
N GLY A 18 -21.35 -6.10 -21.52
CA GLY A 18 -20.04 -5.78 -20.94
C GLY A 18 -19.79 -4.44 -20.22
N ILE A 19 -20.72 -3.89 -19.41
CA ILE A 19 -20.35 -2.84 -18.42
C ILE A 19 -20.53 -3.38 -17.00
N ALA A 20 -19.41 -3.50 -16.30
CA ALA A 20 -19.34 -4.00 -14.94
C ALA A 20 -20.07 -3.06 -13.97
N ARG A 21 -20.74 -3.67 -12.98
CA ARG A 21 -21.11 -3.02 -11.71
C ARG A 21 -19.87 -2.27 -11.20
N THR A 22 -19.95 -0.94 -11.11
CA THR A 22 -18.94 -0.15 -10.41
C THR A 22 -18.92 -0.58 -8.94
N ALA A 23 -17.71 -0.69 -8.38
CA ALA A 23 -17.54 -1.00 -6.96
C ALA A 23 -18.32 0.04 -6.14
N GLY A 24 -19.24 -0.45 -5.29
CA GLY A 24 -20.12 0.38 -4.46
C GLY A 24 -21.62 0.11 -4.63
N GLY A 25 -22.04 -0.63 -5.66
CA GLY A 25 -23.47 -0.95 -5.85
C GLY A 25 -24.34 0.27 -6.19
N ILE A 26 -23.73 1.39 -6.59
CA ILE A 26 -24.42 2.59 -7.03
C ILE A 26 -24.73 2.41 -8.52
N PRO A 27 -26.01 2.43 -8.95
CA PRO A 27 -26.36 2.40 -10.37
C PRO A 27 -25.78 3.64 -11.06
N TYR A 28 -25.19 3.43 -12.24
CA TYR A 28 -24.77 4.52 -13.13
C TYR A 28 -25.98 5.40 -13.44
N ASN A 29 -25.94 6.66 -12.99
CA ASN A 29 -26.93 7.67 -13.33
C ASN A 29 -26.33 8.61 -14.41
N PRO A 30 -26.76 8.52 -15.67
CA PRO A 30 -26.24 9.36 -16.75
C PRO A 30 -26.70 10.82 -16.67
N GLU A 31 -27.60 11.17 -15.75
CA GLU A 31 -27.94 12.57 -15.47
C GLU A 31 -26.86 13.17 -14.56
N ALA A 32 -25.79 13.70 -15.17
CA ALA A 32 -24.76 14.44 -14.46
C ALA A 32 -25.41 15.62 -13.73
N ASP A 33 -25.43 15.58 -12.40
CA ASP A 33 -25.84 16.72 -11.60
C ASP A 33 -24.72 17.75 -11.65
N VAL A 34 -24.88 18.75 -12.51
CA VAL A 34 -23.94 19.86 -12.71
C VAL A 34 -23.71 20.65 -11.40
N ASN A 35 -24.54 20.42 -10.37
CA ASN A 35 -24.45 21.01 -9.04
C ASN A 35 -24.14 19.99 -7.92
N ALA A 36 -23.59 18.81 -8.25
CA ALA A 36 -23.18 17.84 -7.24
C ALA A 36 -22.19 18.47 -6.24
N SER A 37 -22.57 18.48 -4.96
CA SER A 37 -21.69 18.88 -3.86
C SER A 37 -21.21 17.66 -3.09
N PHE A 38 -19.93 17.69 -2.71
CA PHE A 38 -19.25 16.62 -2.02
C PHE A 38 -18.81 17.09 -0.61
N PRO A 39 -18.77 16.18 0.38
CA PRO A 39 -18.48 16.55 1.77
C PRO A 39 -17.16 17.30 2.00
N ASP A 40 -16.18 17.10 1.13
CA ASP A 40 -14.84 17.71 1.19
C ASP A 40 -14.66 18.91 0.23
N ASP A 41 -15.72 19.44 -0.39
CA ASP A 41 -15.63 20.63 -1.26
C ASP A 41 -15.02 21.84 -0.53
N ALA A 42 -15.32 22.00 0.77
CA ALA A 42 -14.73 23.07 1.58
C ALA A 42 -13.22 22.94 1.78
N PHE A 43 -12.65 21.74 1.62
CA PHE A 43 -11.19 21.55 1.61
C PHE A 43 -10.61 21.96 0.25
N TRP A 44 -11.21 21.51 -0.85
CA TRP A 44 -10.69 21.80 -2.18
C TRP A 44 -10.84 23.26 -2.58
N ASN A 45 -11.93 23.90 -2.17
CA ASN A 45 -12.21 25.30 -2.48
C ASN A 45 -11.56 26.28 -1.50
N SER A 46 -10.79 25.80 -0.51
CA SER A 46 -10.14 26.69 0.46
C SER A 46 -8.97 27.47 -0.13
N ARG A 47 -8.34 26.95 -1.20
CA ARG A 47 -7.18 27.57 -1.87
C ARG A 47 -7.25 27.35 -3.37
N THR A 48 -6.73 28.31 -4.11
CA THR A 48 -6.63 28.22 -5.57
C THR A 48 -5.84 26.99 -6.02
N SER A 49 -4.71 26.66 -5.37
CA SER A 49 -3.90 25.50 -5.77
C SER A 49 -4.66 24.17 -5.58
N LEU A 50 -5.43 24.04 -4.49
CA LEU A 50 -6.21 22.84 -4.21
C LEU A 50 -7.34 22.70 -5.23
N CYS A 51 -8.05 23.79 -5.52
CA CYS A 51 -9.12 23.80 -6.52
C CYS A 51 -8.57 23.39 -7.90
N GLU A 52 -7.46 24.00 -8.33
CA GLU A 52 -6.82 23.68 -9.62
C GLU A 52 -6.33 22.23 -9.69
N ILE A 53 -5.77 21.68 -8.61
CA ILE A 53 -5.39 20.26 -8.54
C ILE A 53 -6.62 19.37 -8.73
N LYS A 54 -7.71 19.67 -8.02
CA LYS A 54 -8.96 18.91 -8.10
C LYS A 54 -9.53 18.95 -9.51
N ASP A 55 -9.72 20.14 -10.07
CA ASP A 55 -10.33 20.34 -11.38
C ASP A 55 -9.49 19.68 -12.47
N TYR A 56 -8.16 19.85 -12.41
CA TYR A 56 -7.24 19.18 -13.32
C TYR A 56 -7.33 17.65 -13.19
N ALA A 57 -7.31 17.11 -11.98
CA ALA A 57 -7.39 15.66 -11.74
C ALA A 57 -8.71 15.05 -12.24
N VAL A 58 -9.85 15.67 -11.91
CA VAL A 58 -11.18 15.24 -12.35
C VAL A 58 -11.28 15.27 -13.88
N SER A 59 -10.77 16.34 -14.52
CA SER A 59 -10.76 16.45 -15.99
C SER A 59 -9.93 15.36 -16.69
N ARG A 60 -9.02 14.71 -15.95
CA ARG A 60 -8.18 13.59 -16.41
C ARG A 60 -8.68 12.23 -15.91
N LEU A 61 -9.87 12.17 -15.30
CA LEU A 61 -10.48 10.95 -14.78
C LEU A 61 -9.60 10.23 -13.74
N VAL A 62 -8.90 10.98 -12.90
CA VAL A 62 -8.04 10.46 -11.83
C VAL A 62 -8.37 11.09 -10.49
N SER A 63 -8.17 10.33 -9.41
CA SER A 63 -8.47 10.79 -8.05
C SER A 63 -7.75 12.10 -7.67
N PRO A 64 -8.49 13.18 -7.34
CA PRO A 64 -7.94 14.44 -6.85
C PRO A 64 -6.99 14.28 -5.67
N ILE A 65 -7.36 13.49 -4.66
CA ILE A 65 -6.54 13.31 -3.46
C ILE A 65 -5.25 12.55 -3.75
N ALA A 66 -5.26 11.61 -4.69
CA ALA A 66 -4.05 10.93 -5.16
C ALA A 66 -3.11 11.90 -5.90
N VAL A 67 -3.66 12.76 -6.78
CA VAL A 67 -2.89 13.79 -7.47
C VAL A 67 -2.30 14.80 -6.49
N LEU A 68 -3.07 15.26 -5.48
CA LEU A 68 -2.58 16.16 -4.44
C LEU A 68 -1.43 15.54 -3.64
N ALA A 69 -1.60 14.30 -3.16
CA ALA A 69 -0.56 13.64 -2.36
C ALA A 69 0.74 13.47 -3.14
N VAL A 70 0.67 13.09 -4.43
CA VAL A 70 1.86 12.98 -5.28
C VAL A 70 2.42 14.37 -5.63
N THR A 71 1.60 15.39 -5.80
CA THR A 71 2.04 16.79 -6.02
C THR A 71 2.86 17.27 -4.83
N ILE A 72 2.37 17.06 -3.60
CA ILE A 72 3.12 17.34 -2.37
C ILE A 72 4.40 16.51 -2.31
N ALA A 73 4.34 15.22 -2.66
CA ALA A 73 5.52 14.35 -2.70
C ALA A 73 6.61 14.88 -3.65
N ARG A 74 6.22 15.44 -4.80
CA ARG A 74 7.13 16.06 -5.79
C ARG A 74 7.73 17.37 -5.29
N ILE A 75 6.94 18.20 -4.58
CA ILE A 75 7.45 19.42 -3.95
C ILE A 75 8.43 19.08 -2.81
N MET A 76 8.07 18.11 -1.97
CA MET A 76 8.89 17.68 -0.84
C MET A 76 10.22 17.08 -1.29
N VAL A 77 10.27 16.31 -2.38
CA VAL A 77 11.56 15.79 -2.90
C VAL A 77 12.44 16.90 -3.47
N ALA A 78 11.84 17.94 -4.06
CA ALA A 78 12.57 19.09 -4.60
C ALA A 78 13.09 20.03 -3.51
N ALA A 79 12.47 20.05 -2.32
CA ALA A 79 12.91 20.86 -1.19
C ALA A 79 14.29 20.41 -0.68
N PRO A 80 15.23 21.35 -0.41
CA PRO A 80 16.58 21.00 0.02
C PRO A 80 16.62 20.15 1.30
N PRO A 81 17.61 19.24 1.46
CA PRO A 81 17.72 18.37 2.65
C PRO A 81 17.81 19.11 3.98
N HIS A 82 18.45 20.28 3.96
CA HIS A 82 18.73 21.10 5.14
C HIS A 82 17.53 21.95 5.58
N MET A 83 16.44 21.96 4.81
CA MET A 83 15.13 22.42 5.30
C MET A 83 14.52 21.32 6.17
N VAL A 84 14.25 21.64 7.43
CA VAL A 84 13.90 20.63 8.45
C VAL A 84 12.72 21.09 9.30
N LEU A 85 12.16 20.15 10.07
CA LEU A 85 11.21 20.42 11.12
C LEU A 85 11.95 20.80 12.41
N PRO A 86 11.38 21.69 13.24
CA PRO A 86 11.97 22.08 14.51
C PRO A 86 11.97 20.90 15.51
N PRO A 87 12.95 20.84 16.43
CA PRO A 87 13.06 19.78 17.44
C PRO A 87 12.05 19.99 18.58
N PHE A 88 10.75 19.78 18.34
CA PHE A 88 9.74 19.85 19.41
C PHE A 88 9.76 18.65 20.34
N VAL A 89 10.25 17.51 19.86
CA VAL A 89 10.41 16.27 20.63
C VAL A 89 11.83 15.76 20.41
N GLY A 90 12.55 15.52 21.51
CA GLY A 90 13.99 15.24 21.44
C GLY A 90 14.82 16.50 21.20
N ALA A 91 16.09 16.33 20.90
CA ALA A 91 17.03 17.43 20.64
C ALA A 91 17.32 17.63 19.15
N ASP A 92 17.02 16.64 18.31
CA ASP A 92 17.36 16.64 16.89
C ASP A 92 16.22 17.12 15.98
N TYR A 93 16.60 17.61 14.81
CA TYR A 93 15.68 18.07 13.79
C TYR A 93 14.88 16.93 13.16
N GLY A 94 13.69 17.22 12.65
CA GLY A 94 12.92 16.29 11.84
C GLY A 94 13.18 16.48 10.34
N SER A 95 13.41 15.41 9.58
CA SER A 95 13.50 15.54 8.12
C SER A 95 12.13 15.76 7.47
N LEU A 96 12.09 16.42 6.31
CA LEU A 96 10.92 16.45 5.42
C LEU A 96 10.84 15.23 4.49
N ASN A 97 11.50 14.11 4.82
CA ASN A 97 11.40 12.89 4.04
C ASN A 97 9.96 12.34 4.14
N PHE A 98 9.34 11.99 3.01
CA PHE A 98 7.88 11.82 2.94
C PHE A 98 7.47 10.51 2.28
N GLY A 99 6.35 9.93 2.71
CA GLY A 99 5.86 8.64 2.24
C GLY A 99 4.41 8.73 1.78
N VAL A 100 4.09 8.18 0.61
CA VAL A 100 2.71 8.08 0.10
C VAL A 100 2.43 6.65 -0.33
N VAL A 101 1.26 6.13 0.06
CA VAL A 101 0.70 4.89 -0.47
C VAL A 101 -0.58 5.23 -1.23
N ILE A 102 -0.63 4.87 -2.51
CA ILE A 102 -1.83 5.02 -3.35
C ILE A 102 -2.54 3.67 -3.43
N LEU A 103 -3.74 3.59 -2.89
CA LEU A 103 -4.54 2.37 -2.79
C LEU A 103 -5.58 2.30 -3.91
N GLY A 104 -5.70 1.14 -4.55
CA GLY A 104 -6.79 0.84 -5.48
C GLY A 104 -6.57 -0.44 -6.27
N LYS A 105 -7.63 -1.01 -6.86
CA LYS A 105 -7.55 -2.24 -7.65
C LYS A 105 -6.81 -2.03 -8.99
N PRO A 106 -6.43 -3.09 -9.72
CA PRO A 106 -5.93 -2.93 -11.08
C PRO A 106 -6.88 -2.06 -11.92
N GLY A 107 -6.33 -1.18 -12.76
CA GLY A 107 -7.12 -0.25 -13.59
C GLY A 107 -7.65 1.01 -12.88
N SER A 108 -7.45 1.17 -11.57
CA SER A 108 -8.00 2.30 -10.79
C SER A 108 -7.33 3.68 -11.04
N GLY A 109 -6.45 3.81 -12.02
CA GLY A 109 -5.79 5.09 -12.31
C GLY A 109 -4.60 5.49 -11.41
N LYS A 110 -3.99 4.57 -10.65
CA LYS A 110 -2.82 4.87 -9.77
C LYS A 110 -1.64 5.51 -10.51
N ASP A 111 -1.21 4.90 -11.62
CA ASP A 111 -0.12 5.44 -12.44
C ASP A 111 -0.52 6.72 -13.18
N ALA A 112 -1.80 6.84 -13.56
CA ALA A 112 -2.34 8.03 -14.21
C ALA A 112 -2.34 9.23 -13.24
N ALA A 113 -2.70 9.03 -11.97
CA ALA A 113 -2.60 10.07 -10.94
C ALA A 113 -1.14 10.54 -10.74
N PHE A 114 -0.18 9.61 -10.76
CA PHE A 114 1.24 9.97 -10.73
C PHE A 114 1.66 10.77 -11.97
N GLY A 115 1.16 10.38 -13.15
CA GLY A 115 1.36 11.10 -14.41
C GLY A 115 0.77 12.51 -14.40
N ALA A 116 -0.43 12.69 -13.85
CA ALA A 116 -1.08 13.98 -13.70
C ALA A 116 -0.28 14.90 -12.77
N ALA A 117 0.14 14.41 -11.60
CA ALA A 117 1.00 15.17 -10.68
C ALA A 117 2.36 15.53 -11.30
N ARG A 118 2.93 14.67 -12.16
CA ARG A 118 4.14 14.98 -12.94
C ARG A 118 3.93 16.14 -13.91
N LYS A 119 2.73 16.32 -14.45
CA LYS A 119 2.42 17.47 -15.31
C LYS A 119 2.28 18.77 -14.52
N LEU A 120 1.70 18.70 -13.32
CA LEU A 120 1.59 19.85 -12.41
C LEU A 120 2.95 20.30 -11.87
N VAL A 121 3.84 19.37 -11.51
CA VAL A 121 5.20 19.66 -11.00
C VAL A 121 6.24 18.96 -11.87
N PRO A 122 6.56 19.46 -13.07
CA PRO A 122 7.40 18.73 -14.03
C PRO A 122 8.85 18.54 -13.56
N ASP A 123 9.45 19.60 -13.02
CA ASP A 123 10.82 19.60 -12.52
C ASP A 123 10.86 19.25 -11.02
N ILE A 124 11.76 18.33 -10.64
CA ILE A 124 12.04 17.94 -9.25
C ILE A 124 13.53 18.07 -8.92
N ARG A 125 14.21 19.00 -9.59
CA ARG A 125 15.64 19.32 -9.43
C ARG A 125 16.51 18.07 -9.59
N ASP A 126 16.36 17.38 -10.72
CA ASP A 126 17.11 16.19 -11.10
C ASP A 126 17.02 15.00 -10.12
N ALA A 127 16.01 14.98 -9.24
CA ALA A 127 15.81 13.84 -8.36
C ALA A 127 15.57 12.56 -9.19
N PRO A 128 16.39 11.51 -9.03
CA PRO A 128 16.14 10.23 -9.68
C PRO A 128 14.80 9.67 -9.18
N VAL A 129 13.98 9.19 -10.11
CA VAL A 129 12.74 8.46 -9.82
C VAL A 129 12.97 6.99 -10.15
N THR A 130 13.12 6.14 -9.14
CA THR A 130 13.50 4.73 -9.34
C THR A 130 13.00 3.81 -8.23
N SER A 131 13.00 2.51 -8.46
CA SER A 131 12.85 1.50 -7.40
C SER A 131 14.23 1.01 -6.94
N VAL A 132 14.35 0.63 -5.66
CA VAL A 132 15.58 0.07 -5.10
C VAL A 132 15.39 -1.39 -4.70
N ALA A 133 16.45 -2.20 -4.81
CA ALA A 133 16.39 -3.62 -4.51
C ALA A 133 16.80 -3.97 -3.06
N SER A 134 17.59 -3.12 -2.40
CA SER A 134 18.12 -3.35 -1.04
C SER A 134 18.33 -2.04 -0.28
N GLY A 135 18.66 -2.11 1.01
CA GLY A 135 19.03 -0.94 1.80
C GLY A 135 20.30 -0.26 1.29
N GLN A 136 21.33 -1.02 0.89
CA GLN A 136 22.57 -0.43 0.34
C GLN A 136 22.32 0.28 -1.00
N ALA A 137 21.35 -0.19 -1.79
CA ALA A 137 20.95 0.48 -3.02
C ALA A 137 20.30 1.86 -2.75
N ILE A 138 19.68 2.07 -1.58
CA ILE A 138 19.19 3.39 -1.16
C ILE A 138 20.36 4.35 -0.99
N SER A 139 21.38 3.97 -0.22
CA SER A 139 22.55 4.82 0.02
C SER A 139 23.29 5.17 -1.27
N ALA A 140 23.34 4.24 -2.23
CA ALA A 140 23.94 4.44 -3.55
C ALA A 140 23.18 5.44 -4.45
N LEU A 141 21.94 5.81 -4.11
CA LEU A 141 21.24 6.92 -4.79
C LEU A 141 21.87 8.26 -4.44
N PHE A 142 22.34 8.39 -3.19
CA PHE A 142 22.75 9.67 -2.64
C PHE A 142 24.27 9.87 -2.69
N GLY A 143 25.05 8.82 -2.50
CA GLY A 143 26.51 8.90 -2.41
C GLY A 143 27.23 7.90 -3.30
N GLN A 144 28.46 8.24 -3.67
CA GLN A 144 29.36 7.36 -4.41
C GLN A 144 30.79 7.53 -3.92
N ARG A 145 31.58 6.46 -4.04
CA ARG A 145 33.02 6.51 -3.75
C ARG A 145 33.76 6.84 -5.04
N VAL A 146 34.60 7.87 -4.97
CA VAL A 146 35.49 8.28 -6.07
C VAL A 146 36.93 8.10 -5.63
N GLN A 147 37.75 7.54 -6.52
CA GLN A 147 39.17 7.38 -6.26
C GLN A 147 39.91 8.69 -6.55
N GLU A 148 40.60 9.21 -5.54
CA GLU A 148 41.44 10.40 -5.61
C GLU A 148 42.86 10.04 -5.15
N GLY A 149 43.75 9.79 -6.13
CA GLY A 149 45.08 9.22 -5.87
C GLY A 149 45.01 7.83 -5.24
N ASN A 150 45.58 7.69 -4.04
CA ASN A 150 45.61 6.43 -3.28
C ASN A 150 44.49 6.34 -2.23
N ARG A 151 43.48 7.22 -2.27
CA ARG A 151 42.37 7.23 -1.30
C ARG A 151 41.03 7.23 -2.01
N PHE A 152 40.02 6.69 -1.34
CA PHE A 152 38.63 6.77 -1.77
C PHE A 152 37.88 7.82 -0.95
N LYS A 153 37.37 8.84 -1.62
CA LYS A 153 36.52 9.87 -1.01
C LYS A 153 35.05 9.55 -1.26
N LEU A 154 34.22 9.80 -0.26
CA LEU A 154 32.77 9.73 -0.43
C LEU A 154 32.26 11.08 -0.91
N GLU A 155 31.57 11.09 -2.04
CA GLU A 155 30.98 12.28 -2.65
C GLU A 155 29.46 12.16 -2.73
N CYS A 156 28.80 13.31 -2.68
CA CYS A 156 27.38 13.41 -2.94
C CYS A 156 27.12 13.22 -4.43
N LYS A 157 26.41 12.15 -4.78
CA LYS A 157 25.93 11.89 -6.14
C LYS A 157 24.65 12.67 -6.42
N SER A 158 23.72 12.63 -5.47
CA SER A 158 22.49 13.41 -5.49
C SER A 158 22.08 13.71 -4.06
N PRO A 159 21.69 14.94 -3.72
CA PRO A 159 21.17 15.27 -2.39
C PRO A 159 19.71 14.80 -2.22
N ARG A 160 19.08 14.25 -3.26
CA ARG A 160 17.66 13.89 -3.25
C ARG A 160 17.33 12.67 -4.09
N ALA A 161 16.24 11.98 -3.78
CA ALA A 161 15.70 10.89 -4.60
C ALA A 161 14.22 10.64 -4.32
N MET A 162 13.49 10.21 -5.35
CA MET A 162 12.12 9.69 -5.23
C MET A 162 12.13 8.18 -5.50
N ILE A 163 11.93 7.40 -4.44
CA ILE A 163 11.81 5.94 -4.54
C ILE A 163 10.37 5.60 -4.90
N ARG A 164 10.15 4.94 -6.03
CA ARG A 164 8.82 4.63 -6.55
C ARG A 164 8.66 3.15 -6.81
N TYR A 165 7.60 2.56 -6.25
CA TYR A 165 7.11 1.24 -6.61
C TYR A 165 5.71 1.39 -7.22
N SER A 166 5.58 1.16 -8.53
CA SER A 166 4.28 1.13 -9.23
C SER A 166 3.41 -0.04 -8.78
N GLU A 167 4.02 -1.06 -8.19
CA GLU A 167 3.34 -2.18 -7.57
C GLU A 167 3.99 -2.56 -6.24
N ALA A 168 3.17 -2.62 -5.19
CA ALA A 168 3.62 -2.99 -3.85
C ALA A 168 4.10 -4.44 -3.76
N SER A 169 3.68 -5.32 -4.68
CA SER A 169 4.13 -6.71 -4.79
C SER A 169 5.66 -6.79 -4.89
N ASN A 170 6.27 -5.91 -5.71
CA ASN A 170 7.71 -5.84 -5.89
C ASN A 170 8.41 -5.40 -4.59
N PHE A 171 7.94 -4.33 -3.95
CA PHE A 171 8.49 -3.90 -2.66
C PHE A 171 8.37 -5.00 -1.60
N LYS A 172 7.21 -5.67 -1.51
CA LYS A 172 6.98 -6.78 -0.58
C LYS A 172 7.98 -7.91 -0.82
N ALA A 173 8.16 -8.33 -2.07
CA ALA A 173 9.08 -9.41 -2.42
C ALA A 173 10.53 -9.06 -2.02
N LEU A 174 10.98 -7.84 -2.31
CA LEU A 174 12.34 -7.37 -2.00
C LEU A 174 12.57 -7.18 -0.50
N SER A 175 11.59 -6.61 0.22
CA SER A 175 11.69 -6.38 1.66
C SER A 175 11.54 -7.65 2.49
N SER A 176 10.80 -8.65 2.00
CA SER A 176 10.60 -9.94 2.67
C SER A 176 11.67 -10.98 2.31
N ALA A 177 12.59 -10.67 1.39
CA ALA A 177 13.66 -11.57 1.02
C ALA A 177 14.56 -11.86 2.23
N LYS A 178 15.06 -13.09 2.32
CA LYS A 178 16.00 -13.50 3.36
C LYS A 178 17.22 -12.58 3.31
N GLU A 179 17.65 -12.08 4.47
CA GLU A 179 18.79 -11.14 4.62
C GLU A 179 18.56 -9.74 4.02
N SER A 180 17.32 -9.37 3.66
CA SER A 180 17.00 -8.01 3.23
C SER A 180 16.98 -7.03 4.41
N ASN A 181 17.68 -5.91 4.27
CA ASN A 181 17.61 -4.77 5.18
C ASN A 181 16.74 -3.62 4.64
N LEU A 182 16.04 -3.81 3.51
CA LEU A 182 15.34 -2.73 2.80
C LEU A 182 14.32 -2.00 3.67
N GLN A 183 13.47 -2.72 4.42
CA GLN A 183 12.45 -2.10 5.25
C GLN A 183 13.05 -1.29 6.40
N ALA A 184 14.08 -1.83 7.06
CA ALA A 184 14.79 -1.14 8.14
C ALA A 184 15.46 0.14 7.63
N GLU A 185 16.10 0.07 6.47
CA GLU A 185 16.72 1.24 5.84
C GLU A 185 15.69 2.33 5.49
N VAL A 186 14.53 1.92 4.98
CA VAL A 186 13.40 2.84 4.69
C VAL A 186 12.90 3.53 5.98
N LEU A 187 12.88 2.85 7.13
CA LEU A 187 12.51 3.46 8.41
C LEU A 187 13.52 4.54 8.86
N SER A 188 14.82 4.26 8.71
CA SER A 188 15.90 5.22 8.97
C SER A 188 15.79 6.43 8.02
N LEU A 189 15.54 6.15 6.74
CA LEU A 189 15.32 7.15 5.70
C LEU A 189 14.17 8.11 6.05
N PHE A 190 13.03 7.62 6.52
CA PHE A 190 11.90 8.49 6.90
C PHE A 190 12.22 9.41 8.07
N SER A 191 13.12 8.99 8.95
CA SER A 191 13.55 9.76 10.12
C SER A 191 14.70 10.72 9.79
N GLY A 192 15.30 10.61 8.59
CA GLY A 192 16.46 11.41 8.20
C GLY A 192 17.76 10.99 8.89
N GLN A 193 17.79 9.78 9.43
CA GLN A 193 18.95 9.22 10.13
C GLN A 193 20.08 8.87 9.15
N GLN A 194 21.25 8.53 9.67
CA GLN A 194 22.33 8.00 8.84
C GLN A 194 21.86 6.71 8.16
N ILE A 195 22.16 6.57 6.87
CA ILE A 195 21.82 5.39 6.06
C ILE A 195 23.10 4.77 5.48
N GLY A 196 23.07 3.47 5.22
CA GLY A 196 24.19 2.67 4.75
C GLY A 196 24.93 1.95 5.87
N ASP A 197 25.27 0.69 5.60
CA ASP A 197 25.93 -0.19 6.57
C ASP A 197 27.42 0.10 6.69
N TYR A 198 27.93 -0.09 7.92
CA TYR A 198 29.36 -0.20 8.14
C TYR A 198 29.87 -1.54 7.61
N THR A 199 30.80 -1.51 6.66
CA THR A 199 31.50 -2.72 6.20
C THR A 199 32.97 -2.65 6.63
N LYS A 200 33.59 -3.83 6.83
CA LYS A 200 35.02 -3.92 7.20
C LYS A 200 35.91 -3.24 6.15
N ASN A 201 35.48 -3.23 4.88
CA ASN A 201 36.15 -2.51 3.82
C ASN A 201 35.59 -1.08 3.70
N LYS A 202 36.20 -0.15 4.45
CA LYS A 202 35.82 1.27 4.45
C LYS A 202 35.91 1.93 3.08
N GLU A 203 36.71 1.40 2.16
CA GLU A 203 36.88 1.95 0.81
C GLU A 203 35.63 1.73 -0.06
N LEU A 204 34.83 0.71 0.24
CA LEU A 204 33.60 0.37 -0.50
C LEU A 204 32.32 0.82 0.21
N ALA A 205 32.38 1.20 1.49
CA ALA A 205 31.21 1.60 2.26
C ALA A 205 30.67 2.96 1.81
N VAL A 206 29.39 2.99 1.42
CA VAL A 206 28.60 4.18 1.09
C VAL A 206 27.65 4.46 2.24
N THR A 207 28.03 5.41 3.10
CA THR A 207 27.29 5.76 4.30
C THR A 207 26.92 7.23 4.23
N ILE A 208 25.62 7.54 4.18
CA ILE A 208 25.12 8.88 3.94
C ILE A 208 24.78 9.55 5.28
N PRO A 209 25.26 10.77 5.53
CA PRO A 209 25.08 11.45 6.81
C PRO A 209 23.61 11.81 7.08
N GLU A 210 23.27 11.89 8.36
CA GLU A 210 21.99 12.39 8.86
C GLU A 210 21.65 13.74 8.23
N HIS A 211 20.40 13.90 7.78
CA HIS A 211 19.92 15.12 7.12
C HIS A 211 20.78 15.59 5.92
N GLY A 212 21.63 14.71 5.37
CA GLY A 212 22.41 14.97 4.15
C GLY A 212 21.64 14.68 2.87
N TYR A 213 20.40 14.20 2.98
CA TYR A 213 19.58 13.77 1.85
C TYR A 213 18.09 14.10 2.02
N ARG A 214 17.39 14.24 0.90
CA ARG A 214 15.93 14.33 0.82
C ARG A 214 15.39 13.10 0.10
N ALA A 215 14.52 12.35 0.77
CA ALA A 215 13.95 11.14 0.21
C ALA A 215 12.43 11.15 0.27
N VAL A 216 11.80 10.73 -0.82
CA VAL A 216 10.36 10.52 -0.89
C VAL A 216 10.06 9.12 -1.40
N VAL A 217 9.18 8.39 -0.73
CA VAL A 217 8.78 7.02 -1.10
C VAL A 217 7.33 7.03 -1.55
N VAL A 218 7.05 6.55 -2.76
CA VAL A 218 5.69 6.40 -3.29
C VAL A 218 5.45 4.94 -3.66
N ILE A 219 4.45 4.32 -3.03
CA ILE A 219 4.06 2.92 -3.27
C ILE A 219 2.63 2.88 -3.78
N SER A 220 2.41 2.27 -4.95
CA SER A 220 1.08 1.96 -5.44
C SER A 220 0.71 0.54 -5.02
N ALA A 221 -0.42 0.37 -4.34
CA ALA A 221 -0.83 -0.88 -3.69
C ALA A 221 -2.30 -1.22 -3.98
N GLN A 222 -2.60 -2.51 -4.07
CA GLN A 222 -3.97 -3.02 -4.06
C GLN A 222 -4.42 -3.29 -2.60
N PRO A 223 -5.75 -3.37 -2.34
CA PRO A 223 -6.27 -3.80 -1.03
C PRO A 223 -5.67 -5.15 -0.57
N SER A 224 -5.46 -6.10 -1.49
CA SER A 224 -4.82 -7.39 -1.19
C SER A 224 -3.39 -7.29 -0.60
N MET A 225 -2.74 -6.13 -0.72
CA MET A 225 -1.41 -5.86 -0.19
C MET A 225 -1.43 -5.26 1.22
N MET A 226 -2.60 -4.97 1.79
CA MET A 226 -2.74 -4.34 3.11
C MET A 226 -2.07 -5.14 4.23
N GLY A 227 -2.03 -6.47 4.12
CA GLY A 227 -1.32 -7.32 5.08
C GLY A 227 0.17 -6.98 5.26
N MET A 228 0.85 -6.42 4.25
CA MET A 228 2.24 -5.97 4.39
C MET A 228 2.35 -4.74 5.29
N PHE A 229 1.42 -3.79 5.16
CA PHE A 229 1.40 -2.59 5.99
C PHE A 229 0.95 -2.93 7.41
N GLU A 230 -0.07 -3.77 7.56
CA GLU A 230 -0.54 -4.23 8.87
C GLU A 230 0.55 -4.99 9.64
N ALA A 231 1.29 -5.89 8.98
CA ALA A 231 2.47 -6.53 9.58
C ALA A 231 3.58 -5.53 9.99
N GLY A 232 3.63 -4.38 9.32
CA GLY A 232 4.58 -3.30 9.58
C GLY A 232 4.21 -2.38 10.75
N VAL A 233 3.03 -2.51 11.36
CA VAL A 233 2.58 -1.65 12.46
C VAL A 233 3.52 -1.73 13.67
N GLY A 234 3.93 -2.95 14.04
CA GLY A 234 4.80 -3.16 15.21
C GLY A 234 6.20 -2.53 15.10
N VAL A 235 6.70 -2.36 13.87
CA VAL A 235 8.03 -1.78 13.60
C VAL A 235 7.96 -0.32 13.17
N GLY A 236 6.77 0.28 13.10
CA GLY A 236 6.61 1.69 12.75
C GLY A 236 6.57 1.99 11.25
N PHE A 237 6.47 0.98 10.38
CA PHE A 237 6.50 1.15 8.91
C PHE A 237 5.20 1.73 8.36
N GLN A 238 4.05 1.19 8.78
CA GLN A 238 2.73 1.65 8.34
C GLN A 238 2.53 3.15 8.57
N GLN A 239 3.00 3.62 9.72
CA GLN A 239 2.82 4.96 10.24
C GLN A 239 3.64 6.04 9.51
N ARG A 240 4.53 5.64 8.58
CA ARG A 240 5.38 6.57 7.82
C ARG A 240 4.74 7.04 6.51
N PHE A 241 3.57 6.53 6.17
CA PHE A 241 2.91 6.81 4.90
C PHE A 241 1.60 7.57 5.07
N LEU A 242 1.37 8.50 4.16
CA LEU A 242 0.05 9.03 3.86
C LEU A 242 -0.65 8.06 2.91
N TYR A 243 -1.80 7.52 3.32
CA TYR A 243 -2.62 6.62 2.51
C TYR A 243 -3.67 7.43 1.75
N VAL A 244 -3.75 7.23 0.45
CA VAL A 244 -4.73 7.90 -0.41
C VAL A 244 -5.40 6.93 -1.37
N SER A 245 -6.66 7.18 -1.71
CA SER A 245 -7.43 6.34 -2.63
C SER A 245 -7.19 6.79 -4.06
N ALA A 246 -7.09 5.82 -4.98
CA ALA A 246 -7.14 6.06 -6.41
C ALA A 246 -8.58 6.27 -6.93
N TYR A 247 -9.58 6.05 -6.08
CA TYR A 247 -11.00 6.30 -6.37
C TYR A 247 -11.46 7.64 -5.80
N ASP A 248 -12.42 8.26 -6.46
CA ASP A 248 -13.14 9.45 -5.98
C ASP A 248 -14.53 9.49 -6.64
N ASP A 249 -15.57 9.79 -5.87
CA ASP A 249 -16.96 9.80 -6.33
C ASP A 249 -17.20 10.86 -7.42
N ARG A 250 -16.41 11.95 -7.45
CA ARG A 250 -16.46 12.99 -8.49
C ARG A 250 -16.23 12.44 -9.89
N LEU A 251 -15.48 11.34 -10.00
CA LEU A 251 -15.19 10.72 -11.30
C LEU A 251 -16.42 10.01 -11.86
N SER A 252 -17.34 9.58 -11.02
CA SER A 252 -18.54 8.83 -11.43
C SER A 252 -19.66 9.71 -11.98
N VAL A 253 -19.68 11.00 -11.60
CA VAL A 253 -20.71 11.97 -12.00
C VAL A 253 -20.19 13.02 -12.98
N ARG A 254 -18.93 12.90 -13.42
CA ARG A 254 -18.35 13.83 -14.40
C ARG A 254 -19.11 13.73 -15.74
N PRO A 255 -19.54 14.85 -16.34
CA PRO A 255 -20.18 14.86 -17.66
C PRO A 255 -19.31 14.23 -18.75
N ILE A 256 -19.93 13.44 -19.63
CA ILE A 256 -19.28 12.91 -20.84
C ILE A 256 -19.12 14.05 -21.85
N GLY A 257 -17.95 14.13 -22.49
CA GLY A 257 -17.65 15.12 -23.54
C GLY A 257 -17.11 16.46 -23.03
N GLU A 258 -16.97 16.64 -21.72
CA GLU A 258 -16.26 17.79 -21.17
C GLU A 258 -14.77 17.73 -21.54
N GLU A 259 -14.25 18.82 -22.11
CA GLU A 259 -12.85 18.92 -22.51
C GLU A 259 -11.92 18.87 -21.30
N PRO A 260 -10.73 18.23 -21.42
CA PRO A 260 -9.76 18.23 -20.33
C PRO A 260 -9.25 19.63 -20.00
N VAL A 261 -8.96 19.89 -18.73
CA VAL A 261 -8.36 21.16 -18.30
C VAL A 261 -6.93 21.23 -18.86
N GLU A 262 -6.65 22.32 -19.58
CA GLU A 262 -5.33 22.61 -20.13
C GLU A 262 -4.40 23.18 -19.06
N LEU A 263 -3.14 22.73 -19.03
CA LEU A 263 -2.19 23.22 -18.02
C LEU A 263 -1.96 24.73 -18.09
N SER A 264 -2.08 25.32 -19.30
CA SER A 264 -1.90 26.75 -19.52
C SER A 264 -3.03 27.61 -18.95
N SER A 265 -4.17 27.02 -18.57
CA SER A 265 -5.26 27.75 -17.91
C SER A 265 -5.13 27.80 -16.39
N LEU A 266 -4.19 27.05 -15.82
CA LEU A 266 -3.94 27.01 -14.37
C LEU A 266 -3.04 28.18 -13.97
N THR A 267 -3.32 28.79 -12.81
CA THR A 267 -2.55 29.94 -12.30
C THR A 267 -1.40 29.54 -11.38
N LYS A 268 -1.52 28.40 -10.70
CA LYS A 268 -0.49 27.87 -9.79
C LYS A 268 0.43 26.84 -10.46
N PHE A 269 0.08 26.37 -11.67
CA PHE A 269 0.78 25.30 -12.36
C PHE A 269 1.13 25.66 -13.82
N PRO A 270 2.22 25.11 -14.39
CA PRO A 270 3.17 24.20 -13.76
C PRO A 270 3.95 24.87 -12.63
N TYR A 271 4.17 24.13 -11.55
CA TYR A 271 4.82 24.63 -10.35
C TYR A 271 6.31 24.87 -10.61
N ASP A 272 6.80 26.07 -10.28
CA ASP A 272 8.22 26.42 -10.42
C ASP A 272 9.03 25.98 -9.19
N THR A 273 9.67 24.81 -9.28
CA THR A 273 10.55 24.33 -8.21
C THR A 273 11.81 25.16 -8.04
N LYS A 274 12.18 26.07 -8.97
CA LYS A 274 13.31 26.99 -8.77
C LYS A 274 13.00 28.07 -7.74
N ALA A 275 11.73 28.31 -7.43
CA ALA A 275 11.33 29.23 -6.39
C ALA A 275 11.58 28.70 -4.96
N LEU A 276 11.73 27.38 -4.78
CA LEU A 276 12.14 26.77 -3.50
C LEU A 276 13.55 27.25 -3.11
N PRO A 277 13.94 27.21 -1.82
CA PRO A 277 15.29 27.58 -1.40
C PRO A 277 16.38 26.83 -2.17
N ALA A 278 17.52 27.49 -2.39
CA ALA A 278 18.63 26.88 -3.10
C ALA A 278 19.25 25.74 -2.29
N ASP A 279 19.80 24.76 -3.00
CA ASP A 279 20.59 23.71 -2.38
C ASP A 279 21.97 24.21 -1.98
N TYR A 280 22.65 23.44 -1.13
CA TYR A 280 24.07 23.66 -0.94
C TYR A 280 24.84 23.39 -2.24
N PRO A 281 25.88 24.17 -2.53
CA PRO A 281 26.83 23.84 -3.59
C PRO A 281 27.36 22.42 -3.44
N ILE A 282 27.65 21.76 -4.55
CA ILE A 282 28.04 20.34 -4.54
C ILE A 282 29.32 20.11 -3.74
N GLU A 283 30.23 21.07 -3.71
CA GLU A 283 31.47 21.04 -2.92
C GLU A 283 31.19 21.01 -1.42
N GLN A 284 30.17 21.77 -0.99
CA GLN A 284 29.72 21.80 0.39
C GLN A 284 29.04 20.47 0.79
N MET A 285 28.27 19.87 -0.13
CA MET A 285 27.67 18.55 0.07
C MET A 285 28.74 17.44 0.09
N ASN A 286 29.74 17.49 -0.79
CA ASN A 286 30.85 16.54 -0.80
C ASN A 286 31.64 16.58 0.51
N ARG A 287 31.87 17.79 1.06
CA ARG A 287 32.46 17.95 2.39
C ARG A 287 31.60 17.30 3.48
N LEU A 288 30.28 17.51 3.47
CA LEU A 288 29.39 16.87 4.45
C LEU A 288 29.50 15.34 4.40
N TYR A 289 29.53 14.78 3.19
CA TYR A 289 29.59 13.33 2.97
C TYR A 289 30.94 12.76 3.39
N GLU A 290 32.03 13.45 3.05
CA GLU A 290 33.39 13.06 3.46
C GLU A 290 33.57 13.10 4.98
N CYS A 291 33.09 14.16 5.64
CA CYS A 291 33.19 14.31 7.09
C CYS A 291 32.18 13.44 7.86
N GLY A 292 31.10 13.00 7.21
CA GLY A 292 30.05 12.14 7.77
C GLY A 292 29.13 12.80 8.80
N SER A 293 29.28 14.10 9.08
CA SER A 293 28.37 14.86 9.96
C SER A 293 28.55 16.37 9.77
N TYR A 294 27.48 17.13 10.08
CA TYR A 294 27.50 18.59 10.04
C TYR A 294 28.54 19.19 11.01
N VAL A 295 28.67 18.62 12.22
CA VAL A 295 29.65 19.08 13.23
C VAL A 295 31.06 19.03 12.68
N LYS A 296 31.49 17.85 12.21
CA LYS A 296 32.84 17.66 11.66
C LYS A 296 33.08 18.50 10.39
N ALA A 297 32.06 18.63 9.53
CA ALA A 297 32.16 19.45 8.32
C ALA A 297 32.34 20.94 8.63
N ASN A 298 31.76 21.42 9.73
CA ASN A 298 31.85 22.81 10.17
C ASN A 298 33.15 23.08 10.95
N GLU A 299 33.61 22.16 11.80
CA GLU A 299 34.92 22.23 12.48
C GLU A 299 36.08 22.37 11.49
N ALA A 300 35.94 21.81 10.29
CA ALA A 300 36.94 21.88 9.22
C ALA A 300 36.95 23.22 8.45
N THR A 301 36.10 24.20 8.79
CA THR A 301 35.93 25.43 8.00
C THR A 301 35.62 26.69 8.82
N PRO A 302 35.87 27.89 8.25
CA PRO A 302 35.42 29.15 8.85
C PRO A 302 33.90 29.21 9.01
N GLU A 303 33.43 29.98 9.98
CA GLU A 303 32.00 30.13 10.31
C GLU A 303 31.12 30.57 9.12
N SER A 304 31.67 31.42 8.25
CA SER A 304 30.99 31.88 7.03
C SER A 304 30.63 30.77 6.04
N SER A 305 31.27 29.60 6.17
CA SER A 305 31.10 28.43 5.31
C SER A 305 30.42 27.27 6.03
N HIS A 306 29.85 27.50 7.21
CA HIS A 306 29.16 26.48 7.98
C HIS A 306 27.87 26.04 7.30
N LEU A 307 27.68 24.72 7.23
CA LEU A 307 26.42 24.09 6.88
C LEU A 307 25.44 24.26 8.04
N ARG A 308 24.29 24.85 7.76
CA ARG A 308 23.23 25.11 8.75
C ARG A 308 21.94 24.37 8.41
N MET A 309 21.18 24.04 9.44
CA MET A 309 19.80 23.60 9.25
C MET A 309 18.89 24.81 9.26
N TYR A 310 17.87 24.81 8.39
CA TYR A 310 16.81 25.81 8.39
C TYR A 310 15.51 25.16 8.87
N PRO A 311 15.23 25.19 10.19
CA PRO A 311 13.97 24.70 10.72
C PRO A 311 12.83 25.60 10.27
N MET A 312 11.79 25.00 9.71
CA MET A 312 10.52 25.68 9.42
C MET A 312 9.91 26.20 10.73
N ARG A 313 9.60 27.50 10.79
CA ARG A 313 8.84 28.03 11.92
C ARG A 313 7.42 27.47 11.86
N MET A 314 6.90 27.06 13.02
CA MET A 314 5.55 26.51 13.15
C MET A 314 4.72 27.39 14.09
N PRO A 315 3.40 27.51 13.86
CA PRO A 315 2.55 28.29 14.73
C PRO A 315 2.46 27.63 16.13
N PRO A 316 2.23 28.41 17.21
CA PRO A 316 2.25 27.89 18.58
C PRO A 316 1.33 26.70 18.84
N ILE A 317 0.19 26.63 18.12
CA ILE A 317 -0.78 25.53 18.22
C ILE A 317 -0.14 24.17 17.91
N VAL A 318 0.79 24.10 16.95
CA VAL A 318 1.47 22.87 16.54
C VAL A 318 2.28 22.30 17.69
N ARG A 319 3.09 23.14 18.34
CA ARG A 319 3.89 22.76 19.50
C ARG A 319 2.98 22.26 20.64
N ASN A 320 1.89 22.97 20.93
CA ASN A 320 0.98 22.61 22.00
C ASN A 320 0.30 21.26 21.75
N GLU A 321 -0.19 21.02 20.53
CA GLU A 321 -0.81 19.74 20.16
C GLU A 321 0.19 18.58 20.22
N ILE A 322 1.44 18.78 19.76
CA ILE A 322 2.49 17.76 19.81
C ILE A 322 2.85 17.40 21.26
N ILE A 323 3.00 18.40 22.13
CA ILE A 323 3.29 18.17 23.55
C ILE A 323 2.12 17.41 24.20
N ALA A 324 0.88 17.82 23.95
CA ALA A 324 -0.30 17.16 24.47
C ALA A 324 -0.40 15.70 23.98
N ASP A 325 -0.11 15.45 22.70
CA ASP A 325 -0.07 14.12 22.11
C ASP A 325 0.99 13.23 22.79
N LYS A 326 2.21 13.74 22.98
CA LYS A 326 3.27 13.00 23.67
C LYS A 326 2.97 12.72 25.13
N GLN A 327 2.38 13.67 25.84
CA GLN A 327 1.92 13.44 27.22
C GLN A 327 0.85 12.36 27.27
N ARG A 328 -0.11 12.35 26.33
CA ARG A 328 -1.16 11.33 26.23
C ARG A 328 -0.56 9.94 25.97
N VAL A 329 0.30 9.81 24.95
CA VAL A 329 0.95 8.54 24.60
C VAL A 329 1.77 7.97 25.77
N ASN A 330 2.48 8.83 26.51
CA ASN A 330 3.24 8.39 27.70
C ASN A 330 2.33 7.91 28.84
N ARG A 331 1.20 8.58 29.09
CA ARG A 331 0.22 8.14 30.09
C ARG A 331 -0.41 6.80 29.71
N GLU A 332 -0.70 6.61 28.44
CA GLU A 332 -1.32 5.40 27.88
C GLU A 332 -0.33 4.25 27.64
N ARG A 333 0.97 4.46 27.90
CA ARG A 333 2.05 3.48 27.60
C ARG A 333 2.02 2.96 26.15
N GLY A 334 1.80 3.86 25.20
CA GLY A 334 1.93 3.55 23.77
C GLY A 334 0.66 3.73 22.93
N GLY A 335 -0.52 3.88 23.55
CA GLY A 335 -1.78 4.15 22.84
C GLY A 335 -2.07 3.16 21.70
N ASP A 336 -2.84 3.60 20.69
CA ASP A 336 -3.04 2.84 19.45
C ASP A 336 -1.77 2.93 18.56
N PRO A 337 -1.06 1.82 18.31
CA PRO A 337 0.18 1.85 17.55
C PRO A 337 -0.02 2.33 16.11
N ARG A 338 -1.19 2.14 15.49
CA ARG A 338 -1.47 2.64 14.12
C ARG A 338 -1.49 4.17 14.05
N ARG A 339 -1.62 4.85 15.19
CA ARG A 339 -1.58 6.31 15.31
C ARG A 339 -0.20 6.86 15.67
N ALA A 340 0.78 6.00 15.92
CA ALA A 340 2.15 6.44 16.15
C ALA A 340 2.62 7.31 14.98
N HIS A 341 3.50 8.29 15.25
CA HIS A 341 4.04 9.21 14.23
C HIS A 341 3.04 10.05 13.44
N SER A 342 1.75 10.01 13.76
CA SER A 342 0.72 10.83 13.09
C SER A 342 1.01 12.33 13.16
N MET A 343 1.44 12.83 14.32
CA MET A 343 1.85 14.24 14.46
C MET A 343 3.06 14.59 13.59
N PHE A 344 4.04 13.68 13.53
CA PHE A 344 5.24 13.89 12.72
C PHE A 344 4.91 13.93 11.22
N LEU A 345 4.02 13.05 10.75
CA LEU A 345 3.56 13.08 9.36
C LEU A 345 2.71 14.32 9.06
N ARG A 346 1.88 14.76 10.01
CA ARG A 346 1.08 15.99 9.90
C ARG A 346 1.96 17.24 9.79
N GLU A 347 3.05 17.33 10.55
CA GLU A 347 4.03 18.42 10.46
C GLU A 347 4.65 18.49 9.05
N LYS A 348 5.10 17.35 8.52
CA LYS A 348 5.64 17.27 7.15
C LYS A 348 4.61 17.71 6.11
N LEU A 349 3.35 17.30 6.30
CA LEU A 349 2.27 17.64 5.39
C LEU A 349 1.90 19.12 5.44
N ALA A 350 1.91 19.74 6.63
CA ALA A 350 1.71 21.18 6.77
C ALA A 350 2.81 21.97 6.06
N VAL A 351 4.08 21.53 6.15
CA VAL A 351 5.18 22.11 5.37
C VAL A 351 4.96 21.91 3.87
N GLY A 352 4.58 20.70 3.44
CA GLY A 352 4.29 20.42 2.03
C GLY A 352 3.18 21.30 1.45
N LEU A 353 2.10 21.51 2.19
CA LEU A 353 1.00 22.42 1.82
C LEU A 353 1.43 23.89 1.82
N ARG A 354 2.29 24.28 2.77
CA ARG A 354 2.84 25.64 2.79
C ARG A 354 3.72 25.91 1.56
N LEU A 355 4.61 24.97 1.22
CA LEU A 355 5.50 25.11 0.07
C LEU A 355 4.71 25.09 -1.24
N LEU A 356 3.62 24.32 -1.32
CA LEU A 356 2.69 24.36 -2.47
C LEU A 356 2.11 25.77 -2.69
N GLU A 357 1.78 26.50 -1.63
CA GLU A 357 1.24 27.86 -1.74
C GLU A 357 2.29 28.95 -1.91
N ASP A 358 3.38 28.84 -1.15
CA ASP A 358 4.47 29.80 -1.10
C ASP A 358 5.82 29.05 -1.00
N PRO A 359 6.46 28.78 -2.15
CA PRO A 359 7.73 28.03 -2.21
C PRO A 359 8.87 28.69 -1.43
N ARG A 360 8.79 30.00 -1.15
CA ARG A 360 9.84 30.76 -0.46
C ARG A 360 9.61 30.86 1.05
N SER A 361 8.50 30.33 1.54
CA SER A 361 8.16 30.46 2.95
C SER A 361 9.18 29.76 3.85
N SER A 362 9.45 30.39 5.00
CA SER A 362 10.22 29.80 6.11
C SER A 362 9.33 29.49 7.33
N GLU A 363 8.01 29.64 7.18
CA GLU A 363 7.04 29.42 8.24
C GLU A 363 5.73 28.80 7.72
N THR A 364 5.14 27.92 8.51
CA THR A 364 3.79 27.40 8.28
C THR A 364 2.75 28.26 8.98
N THR A 365 1.52 28.20 8.51
CA THR A 365 0.36 28.90 9.08
C THR A 365 -0.54 27.92 9.84
N GLN A 366 -1.46 28.47 10.64
CA GLN A 366 -2.47 27.63 11.30
C GLN A 366 -3.37 26.92 10.27
N GLU A 367 -3.70 27.57 9.16
CA GLU A 367 -4.49 26.97 8.08
C GLU A 367 -3.77 25.76 7.47
N ASP A 368 -2.44 25.83 7.25
CA ASP A 368 -1.65 24.68 6.77
C ASP A 368 -1.76 23.48 7.71
N TRP A 369 -1.75 23.74 9.03
CA TRP A 369 -1.90 22.71 10.06
C TRP A 369 -3.29 22.08 10.08
N GLU A 370 -4.34 22.88 9.87
CA GLU A 370 -5.73 22.44 9.79
C GLU A 370 -5.98 21.58 8.54
N LEU A 371 -5.50 22.03 7.38
CA LEU A 371 -5.59 21.29 6.11
C LEU A 371 -4.81 19.98 6.17
N ALA A 372 -3.60 19.99 6.74
CA ALA A 372 -2.84 18.77 7.00
C ALA A 372 -3.62 17.82 7.93
N GLY A 373 -4.32 18.36 8.93
CA GLY A 373 -5.20 17.59 9.80
C GLY A 373 -6.32 16.87 9.05
N ARG A 374 -6.99 17.55 8.11
CA ARG A 374 -8.03 16.96 7.25
C ARG A 374 -7.49 15.83 6.37
N MET A 375 -6.31 16.02 5.78
CA MET A 375 -5.65 14.96 5.00
C MET A 375 -5.24 13.76 5.86
N MET A 376 -4.81 13.98 7.09
CA MET A 376 -4.51 12.88 8.03
C MET A 376 -5.77 12.10 8.43
N GLN A 377 -6.92 12.78 8.57
CA GLN A 377 -8.21 12.12 8.80
C GLN A 377 -8.63 11.29 7.59
N TYR A 378 -8.54 11.85 6.38
CA TYR A 378 -8.77 11.13 5.13
C TYR A 378 -7.90 9.87 5.05
N SER A 379 -6.59 10.03 5.31
CA SER A 379 -5.65 8.92 5.23
C SER A 379 -5.97 7.79 6.20
N ARG A 380 -6.47 8.11 7.39
CA ARG A 380 -6.91 7.09 8.34
C ARG A 380 -8.13 6.34 7.82
N ALA A 381 -9.14 7.06 7.35
CA ALA A 381 -10.36 6.46 6.80
C ALA A 381 -10.04 5.55 5.61
N CYS A 382 -9.19 6.02 4.69
CA CYS A 382 -8.75 5.25 3.53
C CYS A 382 -8.00 3.96 3.94
N TYR A 383 -7.11 4.05 4.94
CA TYR A 383 -6.41 2.88 5.46
C TYR A 383 -7.38 1.87 6.09
N GLU A 384 -8.30 2.33 6.95
CA GLU A 384 -9.27 1.47 7.64
C GLU A 384 -10.24 0.79 6.67
N GLU A 385 -10.71 1.50 5.64
CA GLU A 385 -11.58 0.95 4.60
C GLU A 385 -10.88 -0.16 3.80
N ASN A 386 -9.65 0.09 3.34
CA ASN A 386 -8.91 -0.91 2.56
C ASN A 386 -8.47 -2.09 3.42
N LEU A 387 -8.26 -1.89 4.73
CA LEU A 387 -7.99 -2.99 5.66
C LEU A 387 -9.21 -3.90 5.83
N ARG A 388 -10.42 -3.32 5.95
CA ARG A 388 -11.67 -4.10 5.99
C ARG A 388 -11.87 -4.89 4.70
N GLU A 389 -11.67 -4.26 3.54
CA GLU A 389 -11.75 -4.96 2.25
C GLU A 389 -10.76 -6.13 2.17
N PHE A 390 -9.53 -5.95 2.65
CA PHE A 390 -8.54 -7.01 2.73
C PHE A 390 -8.96 -8.17 3.65
N GLU A 391 -9.54 -7.86 4.80
CA GLU A 391 -10.03 -8.86 5.76
C GLU A 391 -11.20 -9.65 5.17
N ASP A 392 -12.16 -8.98 4.53
CA ASP A 392 -13.32 -9.58 3.88
C ASP A 392 -12.91 -10.48 2.69
N GLU A 393 -11.97 -10.02 1.85
CA GLU A 393 -11.41 -10.82 0.77
C GLU A 393 -10.72 -12.09 1.30
N ASN A 394 -10.01 -12.00 2.43
CA ASN A 394 -9.34 -13.16 3.02
C ASN A 394 -10.32 -14.14 3.67
N LEU A 395 -11.39 -13.64 4.30
CA LEU A 395 -12.46 -14.48 4.83
C LEU A 395 -13.15 -15.25 3.69
N THR A 396 -13.46 -14.56 2.59
CA THR A 396 -14.06 -15.16 1.39
C THR A 396 -13.16 -16.23 0.79
N ARG A 397 -11.87 -15.93 0.55
CA ARG A 397 -10.89 -16.91 0.05
C ARG A 397 -10.81 -18.15 0.95
N ARG A 398 -10.80 -17.97 2.27
CA ARG A 398 -10.76 -19.09 3.24
C ARG A 398 -12.03 -19.93 3.19
N ALA A 399 -13.19 -19.33 2.95
CA ALA A 399 -14.43 -20.06 2.76
C ALA A 399 -14.39 -20.88 1.46
N ASP A 400 -13.99 -20.26 0.34
CA ASP A 400 -13.85 -20.92 -0.96
C ASP A 400 -12.90 -22.12 -0.90
N PHE A 401 -11.74 -21.98 -0.21
CA PHE A 401 -10.80 -23.08 -0.04
C PHE A 401 -11.39 -24.25 0.77
N LYS A 402 -12.20 -23.96 1.80
CA LYS A 402 -12.85 -25.02 2.59
C LYS A 402 -13.92 -25.74 1.79
N GLU A 403 -14.74 -25.00 1.06
CA GLU A 403 -15.76 -25.56 0.17
C GLU A 403 -15.11 -26.44 -0.90
N GLN A 404 -13.99 -26.01 -1.50
CA GLN A 404 -13.23 -26.81 -2.45
C GLN A 404 -12.65 -28.10 -1.82
N ASP A 405 -12.15 -28.06 -0.59
CA ASP A 405 -11.65 -29.24 0.12
C ASP A 405 -12.79 -30.23 0.45
N GLU A 406 -13.95 -29.72 0.87
CA GLU A 406 -15.15 -30.53 1.11
C GLU A 406 -15.65 -31.22 -0.16
N LEU A 407 -15.80 -30.47 -1.26
CA LEU A 407 -16.15 -31.02 -2.57
C LEU A 407 -15.12 -32.04 -3.08
N ALA A 408 -13.82 -31.80 -2.82
CA ALA A 408 -12.77 -32.75 -3.16
C ALA A 408 -12.89 -34.06 -2.35
N ARG A 409 -13.17 -33.98 -1.05
CA ARG A 409 -13.41 -35.15 -0.19
C ARG A 409 -14.63 -35.94 -0.65
N GLU A 410 -15.75 -35.27 -0.93
CA GLU A 410 -16.96 -35.92 -1.44
C GLU A 410 -16.72 -36.66 -2.76
N ARG A 411 -15.99 -36.05 -3.69
CA ARG A 411 -15.61 -36.71 -4.96
C ARG A 411 -14.73 -37.94 -4.75
N VAL A 412 -13.81 -37.89 -3.78
CA VAL A 412 -12.95 -39.04 -3.42
C VAL A 412 -13.78 -40.16 -2.78
N ASP A 413 -14.74 -39.80 -1.93
CA ASP A 413 -15.66 -40.70 -1.27
C ASP A 413 -16.54 -41.46 -2.28
N ILE A 414 -17.20 -40.72 -3.19
CA ILE A 414 -17.99 -41.27 -4.30
C ILE A 414 -17.15 -42.23 -5.15
N ARG A 415 -15.94 -41.81 -5.57
CA ARG A 415 -15.05 -42.68 -6.37
C ARG A 415 -14.65 -43.95 -5.62
N SER A 416 -14.41 -43.85 -4.32
CA SER A 416 -14.03 -44.99 -3.48
C SER A 416 -15.20 -45.96 -3.30
N ARG A 417 -16.43 -45.44 -3.18
CA ARG A 417 -17.67 -46.23 -3.17
C ARG A 417 -17.86 -46.95 -4.50
N CYS A 418 -17.82 -46.25 -5.64
CA CYS A 418 -17.97 -46.87 -6.97
C CYS A 418 -16.90 -47.94 -7.24
N ALA A 419 -15.63 -47.69 -6.90
CA ALA A 419 -14.56 -48.68 -7.05
C ALA A 419 -14.75 -49.90 -6.12
N THR A 420 -15.41 -49.72 -4.98
CA THR A 420 -15.78 -50.83 -4.09
C THR A 420 -16.94 -51.63 -4.68
N GLU A 421 -17.94 -50.97 -5.26
CA GLU A 421 -19.04 -51.62 -5.99
C GLU A 421 -18.52 -52.47 -7.16
N GLU A 422 -17.68 -51.90 -8.03
CA GLU A 422 -17.03 -52.62 -9.13
C GLU A 422 -16.26 -53.83 -8.63
N ARG A 423 -15.47 -53.66 -7.57
CA ARG A 423 -14.69 -54.76 -6.99
C ARG A 423 -15.58 -55.87 -6.43
N ILE A 424 -16.72 -55.53 -5.81
CA ILE A 424 -17.68 -56.52 -5.32
C ILE A 424 -18.28 -57.29 -6.50
N VAL A 425 -18.66 -56.61 -7.57
CA VAL A 425 -19.17 -57.24 -8.81
C VAL A 425 -18.12 -58.19 -9.40
N ASP A 426 -16.85 -57.78 -9.47
CA ASP A 426 -15.74 -58.62 -9.95
C ASP A 426 -15.54 -59.89 -9.10
N ILE A 427 -15.66 -59.76 -7.77
CA ILE A 427 -15.54 -60.91 -6.87
C ILE A 427 -16.71 -61.87 -7.09
N LEU A 428 -17.93 -61.35 -7.25
CA LEU A 428 -19.11 -62.18 -7.49
C LEU A 428 -19.09 -62.86 -8.86
N SER A 429 -18.58 -62.19 -9.90
CA SER A 429 -18.49 -62.74 -11.26
C SER A 429 -17.39 -63.80 -11.39
N ALA A 430 -16.28 -63.63 -10.68
CA ALA A 430 -15.17 -64.60 -10.68
C ALA A 430 -15.41 -65.80 -9.74
N SER A 431 -16.46 -65.77 -8.90
CA SER A 431 -16.78 -66.84 -7.97
C SER A 431 -17.37 -68.06 -8.70
N SER A 432 -16.85 -69.25 -8.40
CA SER A 432 -17.42 -70.52 -8.84
C SER A 432 -18.63 -70.96 -8.00
N GLN A 433 -18.94 -70.23 -6.91
CA GLN A 433 -20.09 -70.52 -6.04
C GLN A 433 -21.33 -69.71 -6.43
N PRO A 434 -22.54 -70.26 -6.28
CA PRO A 434 -23.80 -69.56 -6.63
C PRO A 434 -24.05 -68.27 -5.83
N SER A 435 -23.42 -68.12 -4.67
CA SER A 435 -23.51 -66.94 -3.81
C SER A 435 -22.28 -66.84 -2.91
N VAL A 436 -21.84 -65.61 -2.61
CA VAL A 436 -20.66 -65.33 -1.76
C VAL A 436 -21.12 -64.70 -0.44
N SER A 437 -20.50 -65.09 0.67
CA SER A 437 -20.86 -64.55 1.99
C SER A 437 -20.29 -63.14 2.22
N LYS A 438 -20.95 -62.32 3.05
CA LYS A 438 -20.43 -60.98 3.45
C LYS A 438 -19.01 -61.06 4.04
N GLY A 439 -18.70 -62.13 4.77
CA GLY A 439 -17.37 -62.36 5.35
C GLY A 439 -16.29 -62.65 4.30
N GLU A 440 -16.63 -63.33 3.20
CA GLU A 440 -15.72 -63.56 2.07
C GLU A 440 -15.49 -62.29 1.26
N LEU A 441 -16.56 -61.54 0.97
CA LEU A 441 -16.45 -60.21 0.35
C LEU A 441 -15.54 -59.30 1.18
N SER A 442 -15.77 -59.24 2.50
CA SER A 442 -14.91 -58.47 3.40
C SER A 442 -13.45 -58.92 3.32
N ARG A 443 -13.16 -60.23 3.33
CA ARG A 443 -11.78 -60.74 3.22
C ARG A 443 -11.11 -60.40 1.89
N ALA A 444 -11.87 -60.32 0.79
CA ALA A 444 -11.37 -60.01 -0.54
C ALA A 444 -11.22 -58.50 -0.82
N LEU A 445 -11.82 -57.64 0.01
CA LEU A 445 -11.68 -56.18 -0.08
C LEU A 445 -10.47 -55.67 0.70
N SER A 446 -9.82 -54.63 0.17
CA SER A 446 -8.75 -53.92 0.87
C SER A 446 -9.28 -53.20 2.13
N LYS A 447 -8.37 -52.83 3.04
CA LYS A 447 -8.72 -52.06 4.26
C LYS A 447 -9.51 -50.77 3.94
N ARG A 448 -9.19 -50.11 2.82
CA ARG A 448 -9.87 -48.88 2.37
C ARG A 448 -11.26 -49.14 1.78
N GLN A 449 -11.43 -50.21 1.02
CA GLN A 449 -12.73 -50.58 0.43
C GLN A 449 -13.71 -51.12 1.46
N LYS A 450 -13.21 -51.78 2.52
CA LYS A 450 -14.05 -52.27 3.63
C LYS A 450 -14.89 -51.16 4.29
N VAL A 451 -14.38 -49.93 4.31
CA VAL A 451 -15.08 -48.75 4.85
C VAL A 451 -16.37 -48.47 4.07
N TYR A 452 -16.38 -48.76 2.76
CA TYR A 452 -17.49 -48.51 1.85
C TYR A 452 -18.29 -49.77 1.49
N MET A 453 -17.96 -50.93 2.09
CA MET A 453 -18.55 -52.21 1.70
C MET A 453 -20.06 -52.25 1.90
N ASP A 454 -20.56 -51.69 2.99
CA ASP A 454 -21.98 -51.74 3.33
C ASP A 454 -22.80 -50.83 2.42
N ASP A 455 -22.37 -49.58 2.22
CA ASP A 455 -22.96 -48.64 1.26
C ASP A 455 -22.95 -49.20 -0.17
N ALA A 456 -21.83 -49.80 -0.59
CA ALA A 456 -21.70 -50.39 -1.92
C ALA A 456 -22.67 -51.56 -2.14
N LEU A 457 -22.86 -52.42 -1.12
CA LEU A 457 -23.82 -53.52 -1.20
C LEU A 457 -25.26 -53.00 -1.29
N GLU A 458 -25.60 -51.97 -0.52
CA GLU A 458 -26.92 -51.34 -0.55
C GLU A 458 -27.21 -50.69 -1.92
N ASN A 459 -26.26 -49.96 -2.48
CA ASN A 459 -26.37 -49.37 -3.82
C ASN A 459 -26.52 -50.42 -4.92
N LEU A 460 -25.72 -51.50 -4.87
CA LEU A 460 -25.79 -52.60 -5.84
C LEU A 460 -27.12 -53.37 -5.76
N MET A 461 -27.69 -53.51 -4.56
CA MET A 461 -29.02 -54.10 -4.37
C MET A 461 -30.11 -53.19 -4.91
N THR A 462 -30.06 -51.89 -4.58
CA THR A 462 -31.04 -50.89 -5.02
C THR A 462 -31.03 -50.72 -6.53
N SER A 463 -29.85 -50.76 -7.16
CA SER A 463 -29.69 -50.71 -8.62
C SER A 463 -30.04 -52.03 -9.33
N GLY A 464 -30.40 -53.08 -8.59
CA GLY A 464 -30.78 -54.37 -9.18
C GLY A 464 -29.63 -55.11 -9.84
N LYS A 465 -28.38 -54.88 -9.43
CA LYS A 465 -27.20 -55.60 -9.92
C LYS A 465 -26.91 -56.87 -9.12
N ILE A 466 -27.26 -56.90 -7.83
CA ILE A 466 -27.07 -58.07 -6.95
C ILE A 466 -28.33 -58.44 -6.18
N LYS A 467 -28.50 -59.72 -5.86
CA LYS A 467 -29.55 -60.27 -4.97
C LYS A 467 -28.95 -60.58 -3.60
N HIS A 468 -29.72 -60.32 -2.55
CA HIS A 468 -29.41 -60.70 -1.17
C HIS A 468 -30.25 -61.89 -0.71
N ARG A 469 -29.61 -62.81 0.03
CA ARG A 469 -30.24 -63.96 0.68
C ARG A 469 -29.75 -64.08 2.12
N LYS A 470 -30.66 -64.40 3.04
CA LYS A 470 -30.31 -64.87 4.39
C LYS A 470 -29.95 -66.36 4.37
N GLY A 471 -28.78 -66.69 4.90
CA GLY A 471 -28.32 -68.08 5.06
C GLY A 471 -28.93 -68.75 6.29
N VAL A 472 -28.77 -70.08 6.36
CA VAL A 472 -29.41 -70.97 7.36
C VAL A 472 -29.07 -70.61 8.82
N LYS A 473 -27.93 -69.95 9.06
CA LYS A 473 -27.48 -69.47 10.39
C LYS A 473 -27.57 -67.93 10.56
N GLY A 474 -28.37 -67.24 9.73
CA GLY A 474 -28.52 -65.78 9.78
C GLY A 474 -27.45 -64.96 9.05
N GLY A 475 -26.47 -65.60 8.41
CA GLY A 475 -25.44 -64.90 7.61
C GLY A 475 -25.99 -64.28 6.32
N HIS A 476 -25.38 -63.18 5.86
CA HIS A 476 -25.75 -62.49 4.63
C HIS A 476 -24.96 -63.02 3.43
N TRP A 477 -25.67 -63.40 2.36
CA TRP A 477 -25.10 -63.93 1.12
C TRP A 477 -25.57 -63.08 -0.06
N TYR A 478 -24.67 -62.87 -1.03
CA TYR A 478 -24.90 -62.03 -2.21
C TYR A 478 -24.56 -62.79 -3.50
N SER A 479 -25.32 -62.54 -4.56
CA SER A 479 -25.08 -63.09 -5.90
C SER A 479 -25.43 -62.06 -6.97
N LEU A 480 -24.85 -62.16 -8.17
CA LEU A 480 -25.27 -61.33 -9.31
C LEU A 480 -26.71 -61.67 -9.74
N ILE A 481 -27.40 -60.70 -10.35
CA ILE A 481 -28.81 -60.82 -10.75
C ILE A 481 -29.01 -61.54 -12.06
#